data_AF-A0A401YIZ9-F1
#
_entry.id   AF-A0A401YIZ9-F1
#
_cell.length_a   1.000
_cell.length_b   1.000
_cell.length_c   1.000
_cell.angle_alpha   90.00
_cell.angle_beta   90.00
_cell.angle_gamma   90.00
#
_symmetry.space_group_name_H-M   'P 1'
#
loop_
_entity.id
_entity.type
_entity.pdbx_description
1 polymer ?
#
loop_
_entity_poly.entity_id
_entity_poly.type
_entity_poly.pdbx_seq_one_letter_code
_entity_poly.pdbx_strand_id
1 'polypeptide(L)' 'MTRTWHTASVELVDGYPVRGADGVPTTSVPTARVAIEGGFAHLDIPDTGVVQVVSAPAIRLITYREEARS' A
#
# COMPACT_ATOMS: atom_id res chain seq x y z
N MET A 1 16.30 9.46 5.29
CA MET A 1 15.79 8.43 6.22
C MET A 1 15.51 7.19 5.39
N THR A 2 15.94 6.01 5.83
CA THR A 2 15.68 4.77 5.07
C THR A 2 14.22 4.40 5.25
N ARG A 3 13.49 4.26 4.15
CA ARG A 3 12.08 3.89 4.15
C ARG A 3 11.95 2.42 4.56
N THR A 4 11.25 2.15 5.66
CA THR A 4 10.93 0.78 6.11
C THR A 4 9.76 0.26 5.29
N TRP A 5 9.95 -0.91 4.68
CA TRP A 5 8.94 -1.55 3.84
C TRP A 5 8.39 -2.79 4.54
N HIS A 6 7.08 -3.00 4.42
CA HIS A 6 6.37 -4.17 4.94
C HIS A 6 5.54 -4.80 3.82
N THR A 7 5.51 -6.13 3.75
CA THR A 7 4.50 -6.81 2.93
C THR A 7 3.16 -6.77 3.66
N ALA A 8 2.14 -6.20 3.02
CA ALA A 8 0.85 -5.95 3.63
C ALA A 8 -0.30 -6.17 2.64
N SER A 9 -1.50 -6.38 3.18
CA SER A 9 -2.74 -6.12 2.45
C SER A 9 -3.17 -4.68 2.70
N VAL A 10 -3.84 -4.08 1.71
CA VAL A 10 -4.27 -2.69 1.73
C VAL A 10 -5.73 -2.60 1.28
N GLU A 11 -6.54 -1.92 2.08
CA GLU A 11 -7.89 -1.53 1.74
C GLU A 11 -7.97 -0.01 1.69
N LEU A 12 -8.48 0.54 0.60
CA LEU A 12 -8.68 1.97 0.40
C LEU A 12 -10.12 2.37 0.71
N VAL A 13 -10.31 3.65 1.01
CA VAL A 13 -11.63 4.27 1.09
C VAL A 13 -12.24 4.36 -0.31
N ASP A 14 -13.55 4.17 -0.41
CA ASP A 14 -14.26 4.32 -1.68
C ASP A 14 -14.01 5.69 -2.31
N GLY A 15 -13.83 5.72 -3.64
CA GLY A 15 -13.49 6.95 -4.39
C GLY A 15 -11.99 7.23 -4.52
N TYR A 16 -11.13 6.45 -3.86
CA TYR A 16 -9.67 6.56 -3.98
C TYR A 16 -9.02 5.27 -4.49
N PRO A 17 -9.35 4.80 -5.71
CA PRO A 17 -8.77 3.57 -6.21
C PRO A 17 -7.30 3.75 -6.58
N VAL A 18 -6.54 2.65 -6.47
CA VAL A 18 -5.20 2.50 -7.05
C VAL A 18 -5.28 1.54 -8.22
N ARG A 19 -4.23 1.45 -9.04
CA ARG A 19 -4.13 0.47 -10.11
C ARG A 19 -3.65 -0.86 -9.56
N GLY A 20 -4.40 -1.93 -9.80
CA GLY A 20 -4.00 -3.30 -9.51
C GLY A 20 -2.95 -3.84 -10.50
N ALA A 21 -2.50 -5.06 -10.26
CA ALA A 21 -1.55 -5.79 -11.11
C ALA A 21 -2.05 -6.00 -12.54
N ASP A 22 -3.38 -6.04 -12.73
CA ASP A 22 -4.07 -6.12 -14.01
C ASP A 22 -4.25 -4.76 -14.71
N GLY A 23 -3.78 -3.67 -14.10
CA GLY A 23 -3.97 -2.30 -14.57
C GLY A 23 -5.37 -1.73 -14.31
N VAL A 24 -6.25 -2.49 -13.66
CA VAL A 24 -7.63 -2.07 -13.38
C VAL A 24 -7.68 -1.29 -12.05
N PRO A 25 -8.50 -0.23 -11.94
CA PRO A 25 -8.69 0.46 -10.67
C PRO A 25 -9.30 -0.49 -9.62
N THR A 26 -8.73 -0.52 -8.43
CA THR A 26 -9.21 -1.32 -7.28
C THR A 26 -9.06 -0.54 -5.98
N THR A 27 -9.96 -0.81 -5.03
CA THR A 27 -9.89 -0.33 -3.63
C THR A 27 -9.39 -1.41 -2.68
N SER A 28 -9.08 -2.62 -3.17
CA SER A 28 -8.52 -3.71 -2.38
C SER A 28 -7.29 -4.29 -3.07
N VAL A 29 -6.18 -4.32 -2.33
CA VAL A 29 -4.91 -4.87 -2.78
C VAL A 29 -4.50 -5.96 -1.78
N PRO A 30 -4.61 -7.25 -2.14
CA PRO A 30 -4.37 -8.33 -1.20
C PRO A 30 -2.89 -8.45 -0.81
N THR A 31 -1.97 -7.97 -1.64
CA THR A 31 -0.53 -7.97 -1.34
C THR A 31 0.15 -6.80 -2.04
N ALA A 32 0.84 -5.97 -1.25
CA ALA A 32 1.72 -4.90 -1.70
C ALA A 32 2.90 -4.77 -0.74
N ARG A 33 4.01 -4.22 -1.21
CA ARG A 33 5.01 -3.65 -0.31
C ARG A 33 4.60 -2.24 0.05
N VAL A 34 4.52 -1.96 1.34
CA VAL A 34 3.99 -0.73 1.90
C VAL A 34 5.04 -0.04 2.75
N ALA A 35 5.15 1.26 2.60
CA ALA A 35 5.88 2.10 3.53
C ALA A 35 5.08 3.36 3.86
N ILE A 36 5.22 3.84 5.09
CA ILE A 36 4.48 5.00 5.59
C ILE A 36 5.47 6.13 5.87
N GLU A 37 5.24 7.30 5.29
CA GLU A 37 6.11 8.47 5.43
C GLU A 37 5.30 9.76 5.41
N GLY A 38 5.42 10.59 6.45
CA GLY A 38 4.86 11.95 6.45
C GLY A 38 3.35 12.05 6.21
N GLY A 39 2.57 11.02 6.58
CA GLY A 39 1.13 10.98 6.32
C GLY A 39 0.74 10.44 4.93
N PHE A 40 1.68 9.83 4.21
CA PHE A 40 1.44 9.13 2.95
C PHE A 40 1.77 7.64 3.08
N ALA A 41 1.06 6.81 2.32
CA ALA A 41 1.38 5.42 2.10
C ALA A 41 1.94 5.24 0.69
N HIS A 42 3.15 4.68 0.61
CA HIS A 42 3.76 4.24 -0.63
C HIS A 42 3.42 2.78 -0.86
N LEU A 43 2.80 2.48 -2.00
CA LEU A 43 2.32 1.16 -2.37
C LEU A 43 3.08 0.69 -3.60
N ASP A 44 3.96 -0.27 -3.41
CA ASP A 44 4.60 -1.03 -4.48
C ASP A 44 3.75 -2.31 -4.69
N ILE A 45 2.88 -2.22 -5.69
CA ILE A 45 1.92 -3.28 -6.05
C ILE A 45 2.55 -4.15 -7.13
N PRO A 46 2.58 -5.49 -6.97
CA PRO A 46 3.17 -6.39 -7.95
C PRO A 46 2.69 -6.13 -9.38
N ASP A 47 3.57 -6.34 -10.35
CA ASP A 47 3.31 -6.25 -11.80
C ASP A 47 2.88 -4.88 -12.32
N THR A 48 2.80 -3.84 -11.47
CA THR A 48 2.52 -2.47 -11.91
C THR A 48 3.77 -1.73 -12.41
N GLY A 49 4.97 -2.15 -11.97
CA GLY A 49 6.24 -1.51 -12.31
C GLY A 49 6.43 -0.10 -11.73
N VAL A 50 5.53 0.35 -10.85
CA VAL A 50 5.53 1.70 -10.28
C VAL A 50 5.14 1.69 -8.81
N VAL A 51 5.64 2.67 -8.04
CA VAL A 51 5.16 2.93 -6.69
C VAL A 51 4.02 3.95 -6.76
N GLN A 52 2.83 3.57 -6.32
CA GLN A 52 1.69 4.46 -6.18
C GLN A 52 1.70 5.09 -4.78
N VAL A 53 1.45 6.40 -4.69
CA VAL A 53 1.47 7.12 -3.41
C VAL A 53 0.09 7.67 -3.14
N VAL A 54 -0.44 7.36 -1.97
CA VAL A 54 -1.75 7.85 -1.52
C VAL A 54 -1.61 8.54 -0.17
N SER A 55 -2.48 9.51 0.09
CA SER A 55 -2.57 10.10 1.42
C SER A 55 -3.07 9.04 2.41
N ALA A 56 -2.58 9.06 3.65
CA ALA A 56 -3.03 8.13 4.68
C ALA A 56 -4.56 8.14 4.89
N PRO A 57 -5.27 9.29 4.81
CA PRO A 57 -6.74 9.31 4.87
C PRO A 57 -7.46 8.57 3.72
N ALA A 58 -6.78 8.32 2.59
CA ALA A 58 -7.32 7.50 1.50
C ALA A 58 -7.24 5.99 1.80
N ILE A 59 -6.49 5.60 2.83
CA ILE A 59 -6.38 4.22 3.29
C ILE A 59 -7.41 3.95 4.37
N ARG A 60 -8.16 2.87 4.22
CA ARG A 60 -9.08 2.35 5.23
C ARG A 60 -8.38 1.42 6.21
N LEU A 61 -7.53 0.51 5.70
CA LEU A 61 -6.79 -0.45 6.53
C LEU A 61 -5.50 -0.93 5.84
N ILE A 62 -4.42 -1.06 6.62
CA ILE A 62 -3.19 -1.75 6.21
C ILE A 62 -2.96 -2.88 7.22
N THR A 63 -2.87 -4.11 6.74
CA THR A 63 -2.63 -5.27 7.60
C THR A 63 -1.33 -5.96 7.18
N TYR A 64 -0.36 -5.99 8.08
CA TYR A 64 0.93 -6.67 7.91
C TYR A 64 1.28 -7.47 9.16
N ARG A 65 2.22 -8.42 9.03
CA ARG A 65 2.82 -9.09 10.18
C ARG A 65 4.01 -8.26 10.64
N GLU A 66 4.02 -7.88 11.91
CA GLU A 66 5.21 -7.30 12.52
C GLU A 66 6.29 -8.39 12.59
N GLU A 67 7.44 -8.13 11.99
CA GLU A 67 8.60 -9.02 12.16
C GLU A 67 9.02 -8.97 13.62
N ALA A 68 9.14 -10.13 14.27
CA ALA A 68 9.57 -10.20 15.66
C ALA A 68 10.93 -9.51 15.78
N ARG A 69 11.04 -8.46 16.61
CA ARG A 69 12.33 -7.87 16.97
C ARG A 69 13.16 -8.94 17.67
N SER A 70 14.14 -9.50 16.97
CA SER A 70 15.24 -10.28 17.56
C SER A 70 16.21 -9.37 18.30
#